data_AF-A0A2K5YNS8-F1
#
_entry.id   AF-A0A2K5YNS8-F1
#
_cell.length_a   1.000
_cell.length_b   1.000
_cell.length_c   1.000
_cell.angle_alpha   90.00
_cell.angle_beta   90.00
_cell.angle_gamma   90.00
#
_symmetry.space_group_name_H-M   'P 1'
#
loop_
_entity.id
_entity.type
_entity.pdbx_description
1 polymer ?
#
loop_
_entity_poly.entity_id
_entity_poly.type
_entity_poly.pdbx_seq_one_letter_code
_entity_poly.pdbx_strand_id
1 'polypeptide(L)'
;TSVSLLAVVVIVCGVALVAVFLFLFWKLCWMPWRNKEASSPSSANPPLEALQSPSFRGNMADKLKDPSTLGFLEAAVKISHTSPDIPAEVQMSVKEHIMRHTRLQRQTTEPASSTRHTSFKRHLPRQMHVSSVDYGNELPPAAEQPTSIGRIKPELYKQKSVDGDDAKSEATKSCGKINFSLRYDYETETLIVRILKAFDLPAKDFCGSSDPYVKIYLLPDRKCKLQTRVHRKTLNPTFDENFHFPVPYEELADRKLHLSVFDFDRFSRHDMIGEVIMDNLFEASDLSRETSIWKDIQYATSESVDLGEIMFSLCYLPTAGRLTLTVIKCRNLKAMDITGYSDPYVKVSLLCDGRRLKKKKTTIKKNTLNPVYNEAIIFDIPPENMDQVSLLISVMDYDRVGHNEIIGVCRVGINAEGLGRDHWNEMLAYPRKPIAHWHSLVEVKKSFKEGNPRL
;
A
#
# COMPACT_ATOMS: atom_id res chain seq x y z
N THR A 1 -51.62 26.19 6.19
CA THR A 1 -50.28 25.64 6.46
C THR A 1 -49.31 26.18 5.43
N SER A 2 -48.47 27.14 5.80
CA SER A 2 -47.49 27.76 4.90
C SER A 2 -46.25 26.86 4.77
N VAL A 3 -46.15 26.13 3.66
CA VAL A 3 -44.90 25.42 3.31
C VAL A 3 -43.85 26.47 3.00
N SER A 4 -42.74 26.46 3.74
CA SER A 4 -41.64 27.41 3.54
C SER A 4 -41.09 27.32 2.12
N LEU A 5 -40.86 28.46 1.47
CA LEU A 5 -40.27 28.55 0.13
C LEU A 5 -38.96 27.76 0.05
N LEU A 6 -38.19 27.74 1.15
CA LEU A 6 -36.94 27.00 1.29
C LEU A 6 -37.14 25.48 1.14
N ALA A 7 -38.23 24.94 1.68
CA ALA A 7 -38.55 23.51 1.57
C ALA A 7 -38.91 23.13 0.13
N VAL A 8 -39.62 24.00 -0.59
CA VAL A 8 -39.92 23.81 -2.02
C VAL A 8 -38.62 23.78 -2.84
N VAL A 9 -37.70 24.73 -2.60
CA VAL A 9 -36.40 24.76 -3.28
C VAL A 9 -35.56 23.51 -2.99
N VAL A 10 -35.50 23.06 -1.74
CA VAL A 10 -34.77 21.83 -1.36
C VAL A 10 -35.37 20.60 -2.03
N ILE A 11 -36.70 20.48 -2.08
CA ILE A 11 -37.38 19.36 -2.76
C ILE A 11 -37.10 19.40 -4.27
N VAL A 12 -37.22 20.55 -4.93
CA VAL A 12 -36.98 20.69 -6.38
C VAL A 12 -35.51 20.37 -6.73
N CYS A 13 -34.55 20.88 -5.96
CA CYS A 13 -33.13 20.55 -6.14
C CYS A 13 -32.83 19.06 -5.86
N GLY A 14 -33.46 18.47 -4.85
CA GLY A 14 -33.33 17.04 -4.55
C GLY A 14 -33.85 16.15 -5.68
N VAL A 15 -35.04 16.45 -6.22
CA VAL A 15 -35.61 15.72 -7.37
C VAL A 15 -34.75 15.87 -8.62
N ALA A 16 -34.20 17.06 -8.88
CA ALA A 16 -33.27 17.28 -10.00
C ALA A 16 -31.99 16.45 -9.88
N LEU A 17 -31.39 16.37 -8.67
CA LEU A 17 -30.22 15.53 -8.42
C LEU A 17 -30.52 14.04 -8.59
N VAL A 18 -31.67 13.56 -8.12
CA VAL A 18 -32.09 12.16 -8.33
C VAL A 18 -32.29 11.85 -9.82
N ALA A 19 -32.89 12.76 -10.59
CA ALA A 19 -33.06 12.59 -12.03
C ALA A 19 -31.71 12.51 -12.78
N VAL A 20 -30.73 13.35 -12.44
CA VAL A 20 -29.37 13.27 -12.99
C VAL A 20 -28.69 11.96 -12.60
N PHE A 21 -28.85 11.51 -11.35
CA PHE A 21 -28.27 10.25 -10.88
C PHE A 21 -28.85 9.04 -11.60
N LEU A 22 -30.17 9.00 -11.80
CA LEU A 22 -30.85 7.95 -12.58
C LEU A 22 -30.42 7.96 -14.05
N PHE A 23 -30.23 9.13 -14.66
CA PHE A 23 -29.75 9.24 -16.04
C PHE A 23 -28.30 8.73 -16.20
N LEU A 24 -27.42 9.06 -15.25
CA LEU A 24 -26.05 8.54 -15.22
C LEU A 24 -26.02 7.03 -14.97
N PHE A 25 -26.85 6.53 -14.05
CA PHE A 25 -26.97 5.10 -13.75
C PHE A 25 -27.50 4.31 -14.95
N TRP A 26 -28.54 4.81 -15.64
CA TRP A 26 -29.01 4.28 -16.92
C TRP A 26 -27.84 4.20 -17.92
N LYS A 27 -27.09 5.29 -18.11
CA LYS A 27 -25.99 5.31 -19.08
C LYS A 27 -24.81 4.39 -18.73
N LEU A 28 -24.58 4.09 -17.44
CA LEU A 28 -23.58 3.11 -17.01
C LEU A 28 -24.08 1.66 -17.16
N CYS A 29 -25.36 1.39 -16.90
CA CYS A 29 -25.94 0.06 -17.05
C CYS A 29 -26.16 -0.34 -18.51
N TRP A 30 -26.27 0.62 -19.44
CA TRP A 30 -26.51 0.38 -20.86
C TRP A 30 -25.22 0.37 -21.70
N MET A 31 -24.23 -0.41 -21.26
CA MET A 31 -23.15 -0.92 -22.11
C MET A 31 -23.45 -2.39 -22.46
N PRO A 32 -24.24 -2.65 -23.53
CA PRO A 32 -24.61 -4.02 -23.87
C PRO A 32 -23.41 -4.78 -24.44
N TRP A 33 -23.21 -6.00 -23.95
CA TRP A 33 -22.50 -7.03 -24.68
C TRP A 33 -22.99 -7.08 -26.14
N ARG A 34 -22.05 -7.05 -27.10
CA ARG A 34 -22.35 -7.51 -28.46
C ARG A 34 -21.17 -8.24 -29.10
N ASN A 35 -21.42 -9.53 -29.28
CA ASN A 35 -20.83 -10.47 -30.24
C ASN A 35 -19.36 -10.88 -30.08
N LYS A 36 -19.22 -11.96 -29.31
CA LYS A 36 -18.27 -13.05 -29.56
C LYS A 36 -18.72 -13.80 -30.82
N GLU A 37 -17.92 -13.81 -31.89
CA GLU A 37 -18.10 -14.71 -33.04
C GLU A 37 -16.86 -15.60 -33.21
N ALA A 38 -17.09 -16.83 -33.70
CA ALA A 38 -16.13 -17.92 -33.64
C ALA A 38 -15.20 -17.97 -34.87
N SER A 39 -14.00 -18.53 -34.69
CA SER A 39 -13.05 -18.77 -35.77
C SER A 39 -12.70 -20.26 -35.88
N SER A 40 -12.89 -20.84 -37.07
CA SER A 40 -12.23 -22.05 -37.61
C SER A 40 -12.64 -22.23 -39.10
N PRO A 41 -11.89 -23.00 -39.92
CA PRO A 41 -11.38 -22.44 -41.18
C PRO A 41 -11.74 -23.21 -42.46
N SER A 42 -11.59 -22.58 -43.65
CA SER A 42 -11.36 -23.32 -44.93
C SER A 42 -10.78 -22.45 -46.08
N SER A 43 -9.64 -22.92 -46.61
CA SER A 43 -9.21 -23.03 -48.03
C SER A 43 -9.81 -22.21 -49.21
N ALA A 44 -8.88 -21.78 -50.09
CA ALA A 44 -8.85 -21.91 -51.57
C ALA A 44 -9.23 -20.72 -52.51
N ASN A 45 -8.16 -20.08 -53.00
CA ASN A 45 -7.84 -19.64 -54.38
C ASN A 45 -8.59 -18.47 -55.10
N PRO A 46 -7.86 -17.65 -55.92
CA PRO A 46 -8.36 -16.50 -56.69
C PRO A 46 -8.62 -16.84 -58.19
N PRO A 47 -9.02 -15.87 -59.05
CA PRO A 47 -8.01 -15.24 -59.94
C PRO A 47 -8.23 -13.76 -60.37
N LEU A 48 -7.15 -13.15 -60.91
CA LEU A 48 -6.98 -12.21 -62.06
C LEU A 48 -8.19 -11.32 -62.53
N GLU A 49 -8.06 -10.06 -63.00
CA GLU A 49 -7.04 -9.47 -63.87
C GLU A 49 -7.20 -7.93 -64.10
N ALA A 50 -6.20 -7.31 -64.76
CA ALA A 50 -6.26 -6.17 -65.72
C ALA A 50 -6.53 -4.69 -65.28
N LEU A 51 -5.43 -3.91 -65.30
CA LEU A 51 -5.21 -2.66 -66.09
C LEU A 51 -6.32 -1.59 -66.25
N GLN A 52 -6.09 -0.34 -65.80
CA GLN A 52 -5.48 0.75 -66.59
C GLN A 52 -5.49 2.13 -65.88
N SER A 53 -4.50 2.98 -66.19
CA SER A 53 -4.51 4.42 -65.92
C SER A 53 -5.10 5.20 -67.10
N PRO A 54 -5.41 6.51 -66.96
CA PRO A 54 -4.47 7.50 -67.51
C PRO A 54 -4.35 8.79 -66.67
N SER A 55 -3.89 9.87 -67.29
CA SER A 55 -2.98 10.85 -66.67
C SER A 55 -3.23 12.33 -67.01
N PHE A 56 -2.83 13.21 -66.08
CA PHE A 56 -2.22 14.55 -66.29
C PHE A 56 -3.03 15.79 -66.73
N ARG A 57 -2.50 16.95 -66.27
CA ARG A 57 -2.82 18.40 -66.48
C ARG A 57 -3.76 19.01 -65.42
N GLY A 58 -3.50 20.17 -64.79
CA GLY A 58 -2.34 21.09 -64.80
C GLY A 58 -2.74 22.54 -65.15
N ASN A 59 -2.38 23.54 -64.32
CA ASN A 59 -2.04 24.94 -64.69
C ASN A 59 -1.69 25.85 -63.48
N MET A 60 -1.06 26.99 -63.76
CA MET A 60 -0.40 27.94 -62.84
C MET A 60 -1.22 29.21 -62.50
N ALA A 61 -0.59 30.09 -61.69
CA ALA A 61 -0.67 31.57 -61.68
C ALA A 61 -1.71 32.24 -60.73
N ASP A 62 -1.46 33.40 -60.08
CA ASP A 62 -0.23 34.18 -59.75
C ASP A 62 -0.61 35.36 -58.77
N LYS A 63 0.40 36.14 -58.29
CA LYS A 63 0.38 37.53 -57.72
C LYS A 63 0.38 37.79 -56.19
N LEU A 64 1.57 38.21 -55.73
CA LEU A 64 1.94 39.43 -54.95
C LEU A 64 0.91 40.20 -54.09
N LYS A 65 1.29 40.62 -52.86
CA LYS A 65 1.97 41.95 -52.59
C LYS A 65 2.21 42.30 -51.09
N ASP A 66 3.48 42.29 -50.68
CA ASP A 66 4.24 43.20 -49.78
C ASP A 66 3.87 43.57 -48.30
N PRO A 67 4.87 44.04 -47.49
CA PRO A 67 4.92 43.79 -46.04
C PRO A 67 5.12 45.02 -45.11
N SER A 68 4.87 44.87 -43.81
CA SER A 68 5.38 45.80 -42.77
C SER A 68 5.29 45.30 -41.30
N THR A 69 5.94 44.19 -40.93
CA THR A 69 6.19 43.90 -39.48
C THR A 69 7.33 42.91 -39.15
N LEU A 70 7.97 42.28 -40.15
CA LEU A 70 8.99 41.24 -39.93
C LEU A 70 10.40 41.84 -39.78
N GLY A 71 10.65 42.55 -38.67
CA GLY A 71 11.96 43.15 -38.36
C GLY A 71 12.65 42.63 -37.10
N PHE A 72 11.95 41.96 -36.17
CA PHE A 72 12.45 41.76 -34.80
C PHE A 72 12.48 40.29 -34.30
N LEU A 73 12.05 39.31 -35.10
CA LEU A 73 11.95 37.90 -34.66
C LEU A 73 12.90 36.93 -35.37
N GLU A 74 13.66 37.35 -36.38
CA GLU A 74 14.57 36.46 -37.12
C GLU A 74 15.90 36.16 -36.39
N ALA A 75 16.10 36.70 -35.19
CA ALA A 75 17.35 36.54 -34.42
C ALA A 75 17.39 35.28 -33.53
N ALA A 76 16.30 34.51 -33.40
CA ALA A 76 16.17 33.48 -32.36
C ALA A 76 16.12 32.02 -32.85
N VAL A 77 16.06 31.74 -34.17
CA VAL A 77 15.86 30.37 -34.69
C VAL A 77 16.73 30.06 -35.93
N LYS A 78 18.05 30.02 -35.72
CA LYS A 78 19.00 29.12 -36.39
C LYS A 78 19.82 28.53 -35.24
N ILE A 79 19.94 27.21 -35.06
CA ILE A 79 20.75 26.28 -35.85
C ILE A 79 20.25 24.83 -35.65
N SER A 80 20.58 23.97 -36.63
CA SER A 80 20.57 22.50 -36.67
C SER A 80 19.25 21.75 -36.90
N HIS A 81 19.29 20.94 -37.96
CA HIS A 81 18.22 20.09 -38.47
C HIS A 81 18.43 18.65 -37.98
N THR A 82 17.35 17.94 -37.61
CA THR A 82 17.08 16.52 -37.92
C THR A 82 15.78 16.09 -37.25
N SER A 83 14.63 16.33 -37.90
CA SER A 83 13.33 15.72 -37.60
C SER A 83 12.39 15.89 -38.79
N PRO A 84 11.50 14.93 -39.09
CA PRO A 84 10.56 15.02 -40.22
C PRO A 84 9.40 15.99 -39.93
N ASP A 85 8.77 16.47 -40.99
CA ASP A 85 7.79 17.56 -40.96
C ASP A 85 6.51 17.25 -40.17
N ILE A 86 6.05 18.26 -39.42
CA ILE A 86 4.75 18.25 -38.72
C ILE A 86 3.75 19.06 -39.57
N PRO A 87 2.56 18.52 -39.89
CA PRO A 87 1.54 19.25 -40.66
C PRO A 87 1.14 20.60 -40.06
N ALA A 88 0.92 21.60 -40.92
CA ALA A 88 0.67 23.00 -40.54
C ALA A 88 -0.54 23.21 -39.61
N GLU A 89 -1.50 22.28 -39.63
CA GLU A 89 -2.68 22.24 -38.76
C GLU A 89 -2.33 22.23 -37.26
N VAL A 90 -1.25 21.54 -36.89
CA VAL A 90 -0.83 21.40 -35.47
C VAL A 90 -0.22 22.70 -34.94
N GLN A 91 0.51 23.46 -35.78
CA GLN A 91 1.14 24.71 -35.36
C GLN A 91 0.10 25.80 -35.03
N MET A 92 -1.02 25.83 -35.76
CA MET A 92 -2.13 26.75 -35.48
C MET A 92 -2.81 26.44 -34.14
N SER A 93 -2.99 25.15 -33.81
CA SER A 93 -3.57 24.71 -32.53
C SER A 93 -2.71 25.14 -31.33
N VAL A 94 -1.39 24.97 -31.41
CA VAL A 94 -0.45 25.38 -30.35
C VAL A 94 -0.46 26.90 -30.15
N LYS A 95 -0.49 27.67 -31.24
CA LYS A 95 -0.54 29.14 -31.21
C LYS A 95 -1.81 29.66 -30.53
N GLU A 96 -2.95 29.01 -30.79
CA GLU A 96 -4.23 29.38 -30.16
C GLU A 96 -4.28 29.00 -28.66
N HIS A 97 -3.71 27.86 -28.26
CA HIS A 97 -3.63 27.46 -26.86
C HIS A 97 -2.79 28.42 -25.99
N ILE A 98 -1.68 28.94 -26.54
CA ILE A 98 -0.79 29.88 -25.82
C ILE A 98 -1.48 31.24 -25.60
N MET A 99 -2.26 31.72 -26.57
CA MET A 99 -2.99 33.00 -26.43
C MET A 99 -4.11 32.95 -25.37
N ARG A 100 -4.73 31.79 -25.12
CA ARG A 100 -5.85 31.67 -24.17
C ARG A 100 -5.45 31.68 -22.69
N HIS A 101 -4.18 31.47 -22.34
CA HIS A 101 -3.73 31.34 -20.94
C HIS A 101 -3.02 32.55 -20.33
N THR A 102 -2.90 33.68 -21.05
CA THR A 102 -2.10 34.83 -20.59
C THR A 102 -2.95 35.96 -19.98
N ARG A 103 -3.62 35.69 -18.85
CA ARG A 103 -4.08 36.74 -17.92
C ARG A 103 -4.53 36.21 -16.54
N LEU A 104 -3.64 36.22 -15.55
CA LEU A 104 -3.97 36.45 -14.13
C LEU A 104 -2.70 36.95 -13.41
N GLN A 105 -2.85 38.00 -12.60
CA GLN A 105 -1.73 38.80 -12.09
C GLN A 105 -1.32 38.34 -10.68
N ARG A 106 -0.02 38.15 -10.44
CA ARG A 106 0.53 37.83 -9.11
C ARG A 106 0.34 38.99 -8.13
N GLN A 107 -0.04 38.68 -6.90
CA GLN A 107 0.06 39.59 -5.76
C GLN A 107 0.74 38.84 -4.61
N THR A 108 1.67 39.50 -3.92
CA THR A 108 2.56 38.89 -2.91
C THR A 108 2.30 39.55 -1.56
N THR A 109 2.17 38.76 -0.48
CA THR A 109 2.13 39.25 0.90
C THR A 109 2.95 38.34 1.81
N GLU A 110 3.68 38.94 2.75
CA GLU A 110 4.57 38.25 3.70
C GLU A 110 3.82 37.83 4.99
N PRO A 111 4.31 36.82 5.74
CA PRO A 111 3.67 36.38 6.98
C PRO A 111 4.11 37.21 8.19
N ALA A 112 3.13 37.62 9.01
CA ALA A 112 3.37 38.34 10.26
C ALA A 112 3.80 37.40 11.41
N SER A 113 4.72 37.86 12.25
CA SER A 113 5.19 37.20 13.47
C SER A 113 4.21 37.36 14.64
N SER A 114 3.99 36.28 15.40
CA SER A 114 3.18 36.32 16.64
C SER A 114 4.04 36.41 17.91
N THR A 115 3.64 37.27 18.84
CA THR A 115 4.36 37.57 20.09
C THR A 115 3.48 37.33 21.30
N ARG A 116 3.91 36.44 22.23
CA ARG A 116 3.57 36.31 23.68
C ARG A 116 3.99 34.90 24.14
N HIS A 117 4.53 34.63 25.34
CA HIS A 117 4.77 35.44 26.54
C HIS A 117 6.02 34.93 27.31
N THR A 118 6.76 35.82 27.97
CA THR A 118 7.62 35.53 29.14
C THR A 118 6.75 35.45 30.41
N SER A 119 7.12 35.03 31.63
CA SER A 119 8.39 34.85 32.39
C SER A 119 8.05 33.97 33.64
N PHE A 120 8.95 33.36 34.42
CA PHE A 120 9.87 33.98 35.41
C PHE A 120 10.82 32.93 36.06
N LYS A 121 11.99 33.38 36.53
CA LYS A 121 12.92 32.64 37.43
C LYS A 121 13.04 33.36 38.78
N ARG A 122 13.10 32.62 39.91
CA ARG A 122 13.97 32.85 41.11
C ARG A 122 13.78 31.69 42.11
N HIS A 123 14.81 30.89 42.40
CA HIS A 123 15.97 31.08 43.31
C HIS A 123 15.71 30.54 44.74
N LEU A 124 16.60 29.64 45.21
CA LEU A 124 16.64 29.01 46.55
C LEU A 124 17.37 29.92 47.57
N PRO A 125 17.22 29.69 48.90
CA PRO A 125 18.36 29.09 49.64
C PRO A 125 18.04 28.19 50.87
N ARG A 126 18.76 27.05 50.94
CA ARG A 126 19.57 26.49 52.06
C ARG A 126 19.30 26.91 53.53
N GLN A 127 19.12 25.92 54.44
CA GLN A 127 19.95 25.69 55.66
C GLN A 127 19.56 24.37 56.40
N MET A 128 20.53 23.67 57.03
CA MET A 128 20.34 22.49 57.90
C MET A 128 20.70 22.81 59.36
N HIS A 129 20.11 22.09 60.33
CA HIS A 129 20.69 21.87 61.67
C HIS A 129 20.23 20.53 62.26
N VAL A 130 21.04 19.94 63.17
CA VAL A 130 20.93 18.55 63.65
C VAL A 130 21.35 18.44 65.13
N SER A 131 20.57 17.69 65.94
CA SER A 131 20.93 17.09 67.25
C SER A 131 19.81 16.05 67.60
N SER A 132 20.05 14.80 68.05
CA SER A 132 20.82 14.27 69.21
C SER A 132 20.13 14.65 70.55
N VAL A 133 19.78 13.78 71.51
CA VAL A 133 20.34 12.47 71.98
C VAL A 133 19.26 11.59 72.68
N ASP A 134 19.50 10.28 72.87
CA ASP A 134 19.29 9.36 74.03
C ASP A 134 18.33 9.69 75.23
N TYR A 135 17.83 8.79 76.11
CA TYR A 135 17.96 7.33 76.43
C TYR A 135 16.74 6.90 77.30
N GLY A 136 16.29 5.62 77.30
CA GLY A 136 15.77 4.93 78.53
C GLY A 136 14.24 4.70 78.79
N ASN A 137 13.89 3.41 78.89
CA ASN A 137 12.83 2.68 79.66
C ASN A 137 11.28 2.83 79.49
N GLU A 138 10.70 1.63 79.30
CA GLU A 138 9.40 1.08 79.80
C GLU A 138 8.04 1.41 79.14
N LEU A 139 7.15 0.40 79.18
CA LEU A 139 5.80 0.29 78.57
C LEU A 139 4.68 0.69 79.57
N PRO A 140 3.37 0.75 79.22
CA PRO A 140 2.65 1.03 77.96
C PRO A 140 1.76 2.32 78.18
N PRO A 141 0.47 2.50 77.75
CA PRO A 141 -0.36 1.90 76.69
C PRO A 141 -1.12 2.91 75.77
N ALA A 142 -1.98 2.35 74.90
CA ALA A 142 -3.26 2.86 74.36
C ALA A 142 -3.44 4.34 73.90
N ALA A 143 -3.76 4.49 72.60
CA ALA A 143 -4.66 5.46 71.92
C ALA A 143 -4.77 6.90 72.48
N GLU A 144 -4.48 7.95 71.69
CA GLU A 144 -5.34 8.43 70.58
C GLU A 144 -4.59 9.31 69.54
N GLN A 145 -5.28 9.69 68.46
CA GLN A 145 -4.80 10.58 67.38
C GLN A 145 -4.62 12.03 67.88
N PRO A 146 -3.72 12.83 67.25
CA PRO A 146 -4.28 13.78 66.29
C PRO A 146 -3.45 14.00 65.01
N THR A 147 -4.17 14.25 63.92
CA THR A 147 -3.64 14.67 62.62
C THR A 147 -2.91 16.01 62.69
N SER A 148 -1.64 16.04 62.27
CA SER A 148 -0.91 17.28 61.94
C SER A 148 -0.73 17.41 60.42
N ILE A 149 -1.45 18.38 59.84
CA ILE A 149 -1.28 18.83 58.45
C ILE A 149 0.13 19.44 58.29
N GLY A 150 0.84 19.09 57.21
CA GLY A 150 2.08 19.76 56.81
C GLY A 150 3.30 18.88 56.49
N ARG A 151 3.26 17.56 56.76
CA ARG A 151 4.39 16.67 56.47
C ARG A 151 4.33 16.13 55.03
N ILE A 152 5.33 16.47 54.20
CA ILE A 152 5.50 15.87 52.87
C ILE A 152 5.68 14.36 53.03
N LYS A 153 4.85 13.54 52.37
CA LYS A 153 5.02 12.07 52.32
C LYS A 153 6.16 11.72 51.37
N PRO A 154 7.28 11.12 51.83
CA PRO A 154 8.42 10.79 50.95
C PRO A 154 8.06 9.79 49.85
N GLU A 155 7.06 8.94 50.10
CA GLU A 155 6.57 7.93 49.15
C GLU A 155 6.05 8.52 47.83
N LEU A 156 5.60 9.79 47.83
CA LEU A 156 5.11 10.49 46.64
C LEU A 156 6.22 11.15 45.80
N TYR A 157 7.46 11.18 46.31
CA TYR A 157 8.62 11.77 45.64
C TYR A 157 9.81 10.81 45.50
N LYS A 158 9.59 9.51 45.75
CA LYS A 158 10.53 8.45 45.32
C LYS A 158 10.52 8.34 43.81
N GLN A 159 11.37 9.14 43.17
CA GLN A 159 11.74 9.02 41.76
C GLN A 159 12.23 7.58 41.54
N LYS A 160 11.43 6.77 40.83
CA LYS A 160 11.71 5.34 40.62
C LYS A 160 13.05 5.19 39.90
N SER A 161 14.07 4.76 40.63
CA SER A 161 15.40 4.51 40.09
C SER A 161 15.33 3.40 39.04
N VAL A 162 15.94 3.68 37.90
CA VAL A 162 16.21 2.68 36.87
C VAL A 162 17.33 1.77 37.39
N ASP A 163 16.96 0.60 37.88
CA ASP A 163 17.65 -0.70 37.69
C ASP A 163 17.07 -1.73 38.68
N GLY A 164 16.84 -2.95 38.21
CA GLY A 164 16.27 -4.07 38.98
C GLY A 164 14.86 -4.48 38.54
N ASP A 165 14.79 -5.63 37.88
CA ASP A 165 13.59 -6.45 37.64
C ASP A 165 12.41 -5.82 36.88
N ASP A 166 12.69 -5.29 35.68
CA ASP A 166 11.69 -5.29 34.60
C ASP A 166 11.55 -6.71 34.00
N ALA A 167 11.13 -7.67 34.84
CA ALA A 167 10.51 -8.92 34.41
C ALA A 167 9.07 -8.66 33.89
N LYS A 168 8.91 -7.61 33.07
CA LYS A 168 7.77 -7.47 32.19
C LYS A 168 7.92 -8.55 31.13
N SER A 169 7.22 -9.66 31.38
CA SER A 169 6.70 -10.54 30.35
C SER A 169 6.43 -9.72 29.07
N GLU A 170 7.13 -10.07 27.99
CA GLU A 170 6.68 -9.70 26.66
C GLU A 170 5.28 -10.29 26.51
N ALA A 171 4.27 -9.46 26.77
CA ALA A 171 2.88 -9.81 26.50
C ALA A 171 2.74 -9.88 24.97
N THR A 172 3.09 -11.05 24.43
CA THR A 172 2.64 -11.53 23.13
C THR A 172 1.18 -11.13 23.00
N LYS A 173 0.89 -10.21 22.08
CA LYS A 173 -0.46 -9.68 21.90
C LYS A 173 -1.36 -10.84 21.47
N SER A 174 -2.05 -11.44 22.43
CA SER A 174 -3.02 -12.50 22.19
C SER A 174 -4.06 -11.98 21.20
N CYS A 175 -4.22 -12.65 20.07
CA CYS A 175 -5.28 -12.36 19.11
C CYS A 175 -6.55 -13.17 19.41
N GLY A 176 -6.64 -13.75 20.60
CA GLY A 176 -7.69 -14.66 21.01
C GLY A 176 -7.43 -16.10 20.57
N LYS A 177 -8.47 -16.92 20.65
CA LYS A 177 -8.46 -18.33 20.26
C LYS A 177 -9.62 -18.61 19.30
N ILE A 178 -9.40 -19.52 18.34
CA ILE A 178 -10.46 -20.03 17.47
C ILE A 178 -10.70 -21.52 17.75
N ASN A 179 -11.97 -21.91 17.69
CA ASN A 179 -12.43 -23.29 17.76
C ASN A 179 -13.10 -23.67 16.43
N PHE A 180 -12.65 -24.78 15.88
CA PHE A 180 -13.20 -25.40 14.69
C PHE A 180 -13.15 -26.93 14.84
N SER A 181 -13.97 -27.64 14.08
CA SER A 181 -13.88 -29.09 13.94
C SER A 181 -13.53 -29.49 12.51
N LEU A 182 -12.83 -30.62 12.40
CA LEU A 182 -12.45 -31.25 11.13
C LEU A 182 -13.09 -32.64 11.06
N ARG A 183 -13.55 -33.01 9.88
CA ARG A 183 -14.01 -34.36 9.53
C ARG A 183 -13.72 -34.59 8.05
N TYR A 184 -13.31 -35.79 7.67
CA TYR A 184 -13.26 -36.20 6.28
C TYR A 184 -14.45 -37.09 5.94
N ASP A 185 -15.05 -36.86 4.78
CA ASP A 185 -16.08 -37.71 4.21
C ASP A 185 -15.51 -38.53 3.05
N TYR A 186 -15.38 -39.83 3.29
CA TYR A 186 -14.83 -40.80 2.35
C TYR A 186 -15.81 -41.15 1.21
N GLU A 187 -17.11 -40.90 1.37
CA GLU A 187 -18.10 -41.17 0.30
C GLU A 187 -18.11 -40.08 -0.77
N THR A 188 -17.79 -38.83 -0.39
CA THR A 188 -17.79 -37.67 -1.28
C THR A 188 -16.41 -37.12 -1.62
N GLU A 189 -15.34 -37.69 -1.03
CA GLU A 189 -13.97 -37.19 -1.11
C GLU A 189 -13.84 -35.71 -0.71
N THR A 190 -14.50 -35.33 0.39
CA THR A 190 -14.49 -33.95 0.90
C THR A 190 -13.95 -33.82 2.32
N LEU A 191 -13.07 -32.85 2.51
CA LEU A 191 -12.69 -32.34 3.83
C LEU A 191 -13.75 -31.34 4.29
N ILE A 192 -14.42 -31.67 5.40
CA ILE A 192 -15.41 -30.83 6.06
C ILE A 192 -14.71 -30.07 7.18
N VAL A 193 -14.74 -28.74 7.09
CA VAL A 193 -14.19 -27.80 8.08
C VAL A 193 -15.35 -27.02 8.67
N ARG A 194 -15.64 -27.18 9.97
CA ARG A 194 -16.71 -26.46 10.66
C ARG A 194 -16.11 -25.41 11.58
N ILE A 195 -16.37 -24.14 11.30
CA ILE A 195 -15.94 -23.04 12.17
C ILE A 195 -16.99 -22.85 13.26
N LEU A 196 -16.63 -23.14 14.51
CA LEU A 196 -17.57 -23.16 15.64
C LEU A 196 -17.68 -21.77 16.27
N LYS A 197 -16.58 -21.27 16.85
CA LYS A 197 -16.55 -19.97 17.56
C LYS A 197 -15.13 -19.45 17.72
N ALA A 198 -14.99 -18.15 17.97
CA ALA A 198 -13.76 -17.57 18.48
C ALA A 198 -13.99 -16.90 19.85
N PHE A 199 -12.90 -16.69 20.59
CA PHE A 199 -12.91 -16.15 21.94
C PHE A 199 -11.77 -15.16 22.13
N ASP A 200 -12.03 -14.09 22.90
CA ASP A 200 -11.04 -13.05 23.25
C ASP A 200 -10.35 -12.39 22.03
N LEU A 201 -11.12 -12.11 20.98
CA LEU A 201 -10.60 -11.36 19.83
C LEU A 201 -10.27 -9.91 20.23
N PRO A 202 -9.20 -9.30 19.70
CA PRO A 202 -8.89 -7.90 19.95
C PRO A 202 -9.94 -6.98 19.31
N ALA A 203 -10.34 -5.95 20.05
CA ALA A 203 -11.14 -4.85 19.51
C ALA A 203 -10.33 -4.05 18.48
N LYS A 204 -10.91 -3.86 17.30
CA LYS A 204 -10.35 -3.10 16.18
C LYS A 204 -11.18 -1.85 15.86
N ASP A 205 -12.50 -1.89 16.08
CA ASP A 205 -13.37 -0.73 15.97
C ASP A 205 -13.05 0.36 17.00
N PHE A 206 -13.28 1.62 16.61
CA PHE A 206 -13.32 2.77 17.53
C PHE A 206 -14.34 2.63 18.68
N CYS A 207 -15.33 1.72 18.55
CA CYS A 207 -16.33 1.48 19.60
C CYS A 207 -15.95 0.37 20.59
N GLY A 208 -14.70 -0.13 20.56
CA GLY A 208 -14.22 -1.15 21.51
C GLY A 208 -14.74 -2.56 21.21
N SER A 209 -15.19 -2.80 19.98
CA SER A 209 -15.60 -4.09 19.45
C SER A 209 -14.84 -4.45 18.18
N SER A 210 -15.28 -5.51 17.52
CA SER A 210 -14.95 -5.86 16.15
C SER A 210 -16.23 -6.46 15.53
N ASP A 211 -16.35 -6.44 14.20
CA ASP A 211 -17.31 -7.18 13.38
C ASP A 211 -16.62 -8.43 12.75
N PRO A 212 -16.21 -9.46 13.52
CA PRO A 212 -15.34 -10.53 13.00
C PRO A 212 -15.98 -11.47 11.97
N TYR A 213 -15.14 -11.94 11.05
CA TYR A 213 -15.39 -13.04 10.13
C TYR A 213 -14.09 -13.81 9.81
N VAL A 214 -14.20 -15.05 9.34
CA VAL A 214 -13.05 -15.92 9.05
C VAL A 214 -13.01 -16.28 7.57
N LYS A 215 -11.83 -16.21 6.95
CA LYS A 215 -11.56 -16.79 5.63
C LYS A 215 -10.81 -18.11 5.81
N ILE A 216 -11.19 -19.11 5.03
CA ILE A 216 -10.64 -20.46 5.06
C ILE A 216 -10.00 -20.76 3.70
N TYR A 217 -8.74 -21.20 3.71
CA TYR A 217 -8.01 -21.67 2.53
C TYR A 217 -7.43 -23.06 2.80
N LEU A 218 -7.36 -23.90 1.76
CA LEU A 218 -6.67 -25.19 1.80
C LEU A 218 -5.41 -25.11 0.93
N LEU A 219 -4.32 -24.65 1.53
CA LEU A 219 -3.05 -24.42 0.85
C LEU A 219 -2.51 -25.73 0.26
N PRO A 220 -1.85 -25.70 -0.92
CA PRO A 220 -1.40 -24.50 -1.65
C PRO A 220 -2.49 -23.75 -2.45
N ASP A 221 -3.75 -24.21 -2.49
CA ASP A 221 -4.80 -23.51 -3.23
C ASP A 221 -5.26 -22.24 -2.51
N ARG A 222 -4.83 -21.09 -3.03
CA ARG A 222 -5.24 -19.74 -2.59
C ARG A 222 -6.43 -19.19 -3.38
N LYS A 223 -6.91 -19.86 -4.42
CA LYS A 223 -8.04 -19.42 -5.25
C LYS A 223 -9.37 -19.85 -4.65
N CYS A 224 -9.46 -21.10 -4.19
CA CYS A 224 -10.63 -21.64 -3.48
C CYS A 224 -10.67 -21.14 -2.03
N LYS A 225 -11.09 -19.88 -1.84
CA LYS A 225 -11.34 -19.29 -0.53
C LYS A 225 -12.82 -19.42 -0.14
N LEU A 226 -13.07 -19.91 1.06
CA LEU A 226 -14.39 -19.89 1.69
C LEU A 226 -14.40 -18.86 2.83
N GLN A 227 -15.58 -18.37 3.23
CA GLN A 227 -15.69 -17.34 4.26
C GLN A 227 -16.95 -17.51 5.11
N THR A 228 -16.86 -17.19 6.40
CA THR A 228 -18.02 -17.14 7.29
C THR A 228 -18.88 -15.91 7.05
N ARG A 229 -20.07 -15.89 7.66
CA ARG A 229 -20.80 -14.63 7.88
C ARG A 229 -20.03 -13.71 8.82
N VAL A 230 -20.37 -12.42 8.73
CA VAL A 230 -19.86 -11.34 9.60
C VAL A 230 -20.74 -11.26 10.84
N HIS A 231 -20.15 -11.39 12.02
CA HIS A 231 -20.84 -11.21 13.30
C HIS A 231 -20.55 -9.82 13.83
N ARG A 232 -21.59 -9.00 14.04
CA ARG A 232 -21.38 -7.61 14.42
C ARG A 232 -21.11 -7.40 15.91
N LYS A 233 -20.21 -6.46 16.22
CA LYS A 233 -19.90 -5.93 17.55
C LYS A 233 -19.67 -7.00 18.60
N THR A 234 -18.84 -7.99 18.29
CA THR A 234 -18.52 -9.08 19.21
C THR A 234 -17.04 -9.46 19.14
N LEU A 235 -16.45 -9.67 20.32
CA LEU A 235 -15.10 -10.23 20.46
C LEU A 235 -15.13 -11.76 20.67
N ASN A 236 -16.33 -12.34 20.74
CA ASN A 236 -16.57 -13.77 20.99
C ASN A 236 -17.64 -14.31 20.02
N PRO A 237 -17.38 -14.30 18.70
CA PRO A 237 -18.36 -14.73 17.69
C PRO A 237 -18.61 -16.25 17.75
N THR A 238 -19.86 -16.65 17.58
CA THR A 238 -20.29 -18.04 17.37
C THR A 238 -20.78 -18.18 15.93
N PHE A 239 -19.95 -18.75 15.06
CA PHE A 239 -20.21 -18.84 13.62
C PHE A 239 -21.15 -20.02 13.30
N ASP A 240 -20.77 -21.20 13.79
CA ASP A 240 -21.40 -22.51 13.52
C ASP A 240 -21.69 -22.75 12.02
N GLU A 241 -20.64 -22.66 11.19
CA GLU A 241 -20.72 -22.76 9.73
C GLU A 241 -19.83 -23.89 9.19
N ASN A 242 -20.38 -24.70 8.27
CA ASN A 242 -19.70 -25.84 7.64
C ASN A 242 -19.18 -25.47 6.24
N PHE A 243 -17.93 -25.81 5.97
CA PHE A 243 -17.22 -25.58 4.71
C PHE A 243 -16.71 -26.92 4.15
N HIS A 244 -16.82 -27.11 2.84
CA HIS A 244 -16.48 -28.37 2.18
C HIS A 244 -15.41 -28.12 1.13
N PHE A 245 -14.29 -28.83 1.23
CA PHE A 245 -13.21 -28.79 0.26
C PHE A 245 -13.12 -30.14 -0.45
N PRO A 246 -13.40 -30.23 -1.77
CA PRO A 246 -13.17 -31.46 -2.52
C PRO A 246 -11.66 -31.69 -2.65
N VAL A 247 -11.15 -32.75 -2.05
CA VAL A 247 -9.72 -33.09 -2.02
C VAL A 247 -9.56 -34.59 -1.76
N PRO A 248 -8.83 -35.34 -2.60
CA PRO A 248 -8.58 -36.76 -2.36
C PRO A 248 -7.84 -36.98 -1.04
N TYR A 249 -8.14 -38.11 -0.37
CA TYR A 249 -7.58 -38.42 0.95
C TYR A 249 -6.05 -38.47 0.95
N GLU A 250 -5.45 -38.99 -0.13
CA GLU A 250 -3.99 -39.10 -0.30
C GLU A 250 -3.31 -37.72 -0.36
N GLU A 251 -3.97 -36.71 -0.93
CA GLU A 251 -3.40 -35.36 -1.04
C GLU A 251 -3.40 -34.60 0.29
N LEU A 252 -4.25 -34.97 1.26
CA LEU A 252 -4.41 -34.24 2.53
C LEU A 252 -3.11 -34.09 3.33
N ALA A 253 -2.15 -35.01 3.15
CA ALA A 253 -0.85 -34.96 3.84
C ALA A 253 -0.02 -33.73 3.43
N ASP A 254 -0.11 -33.32 2.16
CA ASP A 254 0.61 -32.17 1.61
C ASP A 254 -0.20 -30.86 1.70
N ARG A 255 -1.45 -30.92 2.20
CA ARG A 255 -2.31 -29.74 2.38
C ARG A 255 -2.14 -29.12 3.77
N LYS A 256 -2.32 -27.79 3.82
CA LYS A 256 -2.31 -27.01 5.07
C LYS A 256 -3.60 -26.21 5.18
N LEU A 257 -4.30 -26.31 6.31
CA LEU A 257 -5.49 -25.51 6.56
C LEU A 257 -5.06 -24.14 7.09
N HIS A 258 -5.48 -23.08 6.39
CA HIS A 258 -5.17 -21.70 6.76
C HIS A 258 -6.46 -20.94 7.07
N LEU A 259 -6.60 -20.53 8.32
CA LEU A 259 -7.70 -19.71 8.82
C LEU A 259 -7.18 -18.29 9.04
N SER A 260 -7.74 -17.31 8.33
CA SER A 260 -7.42 -15.90 8.52
C SER A 260 -8.62 -15.18 9.13
N VAL A 261 -8.45 -14.64 10.34
CA VAL A 261 -9.49 -13.92 11.07
C VAL A 261 -9.38 -12.43 10.75
N PHE A 262 -10.49 -11.84 10.33
CA PHE A 262 -10.60 -10.44 9.93
C PHE A 262 -11.72 -9.74 10.68
N ASP A 263 -11.54 -8.45 10.88
CA ASP A 263 -12.58 -7.50 11.25
C ASP A 263 -13.26 -6.94 9.99
N PHE A 264 -14.59 -6.89 9.93
CA PHE A 264 -15.34 -6.34 8.80
C PHE A 264 -15.54 -4.85 8.96
N ASP A 265 -15.21 -4.10 7.91
CA ASP A 265 -15.22 -2.64 7.97
C ASP A 265 -16.04 -2.07 6.81
N ARG A 266 -17.00 -1.18 7.08
CA ARG A 266 -17.95 -0.71 6.06
C ARG A 266 -17.38 0.36 5.14
N PHE A 267 -16.44 1.16 5.65
CA PHE A 267 -15.92 2.36 4.99
C PHE A 267 -14.38 2.37 4.89
N SER A 268 -13.72 1.32 5.39
CA SER A 268 -12.28 1.11 5.38
C SER A 268 -11.94 -0.28 4.85
N ARG A 269 -10.66 -0.63 4.77
CA ARG A 269 -10.24 -2.02 4.50
C ARG A 269 -10.44 -2.86 5.75
N HIS A 270 -10.87 -4.10 5.55
CA HIS A 270 -11.09 -5.08 6.62
C HIS A 270 -9.77 -5.37 7.36
N ASP A 271 -9.76 -5.16 8.67
CA ASP A 271 -8.55 -5.21 9.48
C ASP A 271 -8.18 -6.66 9.82
N MET A 272 -6.96 -7.09 9.58
CA MET A 272 -6.55 -8.45 9.96
C MET A 272 -6.40 -8.53 11.49
N ILE A 273 -7.08 -9.51 12.09
CA ILE A 273 -6.96 -9.82 13.53
C ILE A 273 -5.79 -10.76 13.75
N GLY A 274 -5.67 -11.81 12.93
CA GLY A 274 -4.57 -12.76 12.98
C GLY A 274 -4.86 -14.02 12.16
N GLU A 275 -3.99 -15.01 12.26
CA GLU A 275 -4.09 -16.24 11.48
C GLU A 275 -3.77 -17.50 12.29
N VAL A 276 -4.28 -18.63 11.80
CA VAL A 276 -3.94 -19.98 12.25
C VAL A 276 -3.62 -20.80 11.02
N ILE A 277 -2.39 -21.32 10.96
CA ILE A 277 -1.97 -22.30 9.97
C ILE A 277 -1.85 -23.65 10.69
N MET A 278 -2.50 -24.66 10.13
CA MET A 278 -2.44 -26.04 10.59
C MET A 278 -1.83 -26.91 9.49
N ASP A 279 -0.59 -27.33 9.75
CA ASP A 279 0.11 -28.39 9.04
C ASP A 279 -0.33 -29.75 9.60
N ASN A 280 -0.08 -30.85 8.87
CA ASN A 280 -0.39 -32.23 9.28
C ASN A 280 -1.81 -32.41 9.86
N LEU A 281 -2.84 -32.30 9.02
CA LEU A 281 -4.25 -32.40 9.44
C LEU A 281 -4.56 -33.71 10.21
N PHE A 282 -3.85 -34.79 9.90
CA PHE A 282 -3.93 -36.09 10.57
C PHE A 282 -3.37 -36.13 12.00
N GLU A 283 -2.40 -35.27 12.32
CA GLU A 283 -1.79 -35.22 13.66
C GLU A 283 -2.66 -34.41 14.64
N ALA A 284 -3.37 -33.40 14.12
CA ALA A 284 -4.26 -32.55 14.88
C ALA A 284 -5.69 -33.12 15.05
N SER A 285 -6.11 -34.06 14.19
CA SER A 285 -7.46 -34.62 14.17
C SER A 285 -7.49 -36.07 13.71
N ASP A 286 -8.20 -36.92 14.44
CA ASP A 286 -8.74 -38.16 13.88
C ASP A 286 -9.89 -37.81 12.92
N LEU A 287 -9.54 -37.57 11.65
CA LEU A 287 -10.47 -37.12 10.60
C LEU A 287 -11.68 -38.06 10.38
N SER A 288 -11.66 -39.29 10.91
CA SER A 288 -12.81 -40.19 10.89
C SER A 288 -13.98 -39.70 11.75
N ARG A 289 -13.74 -38.81 12.72
CA ARG A 289 -14.73 -38.28 13.66
C ARG A 289 -14.66 -36.75 13.69
N GLU A 290 -15.78 -36.11 14.00
CA GLU A 290 -15.78 -34.66 14.24
C GLU A 290 -15.08 -34.37 15.58
N THR A 291 -13.84 -33.90 15.53
CA THR A 291 -13.08 -33.47 16.71
C THR A 291 -13.05 -31.95 16.81
N SER A 292 -13.35 -31.38 17.98
CA SER A 292 -13.26 -29.93 18.22
C SER A 292 -11.84 -29.56 18.67
N ILE A 293 -11.23 -28.63 17.94
CA ILE A 293 -9.83 -28.23 18.09
C ILE A 293 -9.78 -26.75 18.43
N TRP A 294 -9.10 -26.41 19.52
CA TRP A 294 -8.76 -25.03 19.85
C TRP A 294 -7.35 -24.71 19.36
N LYS A 295 -7.20 -23.56 18.70
CA LYS A 295 -5.89 -22.98 18.36
C LYS A 295 -5.84 -21.51 18.79
N ASP A 296 -4.69 -21.11 19.32
CA ASP A 296 -4.37 -19.71 19.54
C ASP A 296 -4.22 -19.01 18.20
N ILE A 297 -4.87 -17.85 18.04
CA ILE A 297 -4.74 -17.03 16.85
C ILE A 297 -3.38 -16.32 16.95
N GLN A 298 -2.49 -16.61 16.00
CA GLN A 298 -1.20 -15.94 15.96
C GLN A 298 -1.42 -14.50 15.48
N TYR A 299 -0.74 -13.55 16.13
CA TYR A 299 -0.65 -12.20 15.61
C TYR A 299 0.07 -12.29 14.27
N ALA A 300 -0.68 -12.10 13.18
CA ALA A 300 -0.10 -12.01 11.85
C ALA A 300 0.76 -10.74 11.81
N THR A 301 2.05 -10.89 12.13
CA THR A 301 3.08 -9.95 11.72
C THR A 301 2.91 -9.75 10.22
N SER A 302 2.98 -8.50 9.74
CA SER A 302 2.59 -8.15 8.37
C SER A 302 3.43 -8.77 7.23
N GLU A 303 4.29 -9.73 7.57
CA GLU A 303 5.13 -10.53 6.69
C GLU A 303 4.31 -11.57 5.89
N SER A 304 3.09 -11.92 6.31
CA SER A 304 2.20 -12.86 5.60
C SER A 304 1.21 -12.22 4.62
N VAL A 305 1.13 -10.89 4.53
CA VAL A 305 0.33 -10.21 3.51
C VAL A 305 1.07 -10.28 2.18
N ASP A 306 0.55 -11.04 1.22
CA ASP A 306 1.05 -11.04 -0.15
C ASP A 306 0.79 -9.67 -0.80
N LEU A 307 1.82 -8.82 -0.82
CA LEU A 307 1.81 -7.50 -1.46
C LEU A 307 2.05 -7.60 -2.97
N GLY A 308 2.35 -8.80 -3.48
CA GLY A 308 2.77 -9.09 -4.84
C GLY A 308 4.29 -9.10 -5.02
N GLU A 309 4.71 -9.34 -6.26
CA GLU A 309 6.12 -9.43 -6.65
C GLU A 309 6.42 -8.49 -7.81
N ILE A 310 7.64 -7.95 -7.84
CA ILE A 310 8.16 -7.10 -8.92
C ILE A 310 9.33 -7.78 -9.63
N MET A 311 9.31 -7.75 -10.96
CA MET A 311 10.42 -8.17 -11.81
C MET A 311 11.13 -6.94 -12.37
N PHE A 312 12.43 -6.84 -12.13
CA PHE A 312 13.27 -5.81 -12.73
C PHE A 312 14.65 -6.38 -13.07
N SER A 313 15.32 -5.75 -14.02
CA SER A 313 16.71 -6.07 -14.35
C SER A 313 17.67 -4.97 -13.92
N LEU A 314 18.83 -5.35 -13.41
CA LEU A 314 19.95 -4.47 -13.12
C LEU A 314 21.08 -4.68 -14.14
N CYS A 315 21.67 -3.58 -14.63
CA CYS A 315 22.84 -3.61 -15.51
C CYS A 315 23.75 -2.42 -15.17
N TYR A 316 25.01 -2.70 -14.79
CA TYR A 316 26.00 -1.67 -14.51
C TYR A 316 27.08 -1.61 -15.62
N LEU A 317 27.41 -0.39 -16.05
CA LEU A 317 28.48 -0.07 -16.99
C LEU A 317 29.56 0.74 -16.24
N PRO A 318 30.62 0.10 -15.71
CA PRO A 318 31.65 0.79 -14.92
C PRO A 318 32.34 1.93 -15.68
N THR A 319 32.71 1.69 -16.95
CA THR A 319 33.40 2.67 -17.82
C THR A 319 32.61 3.97 -18.04
N ALA A 320 31.28 3.90 -17.97
CA ALA A 320 30.40 5.06 -18.12
C ALA A 320 29.82 5.55 -16.80
N GLY A 321 30.19 4.93 -15.66
CA GLY A 321 29.58 5.16 -14.36
C GLY A 321 28.05 5.10 -14.41
N ARG A 322 27.47 4.09 -15.09
CA ARG A 322 26.02 4.08 -15.40
C ARG A 322 25.33 2.80 -14.93
N LEU A 323 24.38 2.95 -14.00
CA LEU A 323 23.47 1.91 -13.55
C LEU A 323 22.11 2.05 -14.25
N THR A 324 21.65 0.98 -14.89
CA THR A 324 20.33 0.90 -15.49
C THR A 324 19.49 -0.12 -14.73
N LEU A 325 18.36 0.32 -14.17
CA LEU A 325 17.31 -0.53 -13.64
C LEU A 325 16.13 -0.53 -14.61
N THR A 326 15.82 -1.66 -15.25
CA THR A 326 14.63 -1.78 -16.10
C THR A 326 13.52 -2.42 -15.30
N VAL A 327 12.43 -1.67 -15.05
CA VAL A 327 11.22 -2.22 -14.44
C VAL A 327 10.48 -3.00 -15.52
N ILE A 328 10.36 -4.32 -15.36
CA ILE A 328 9.78 -5.19 -16.38
C ILE A 328 8.27 -5.29 -16.15
N LYS A 329 7.86 -5.90 -15.03
CA LYS A 329 6.45 -6.13 -14.68
C LYS A 329 6.28 -6.42 -13.19
N CYS A 330 5.06 -6.31 -12.68
CA CYS A 330 4.68 -6.89 -11.39
C CYS A 330 3.63 -7.99 -11.58
N ARG A 331 3.46 -8.85 -10.57
CA ARG A 331 2.35 -9.81 -10.49
C ARG A 331 1.75 -9.86 -9.09
N ASN A 332 0.50 -10.28 -8.99
CA ASN A 332 -0.23 -10.47 -7.73
C ASN A 332 -0.20 -9.26 -6.78
N LEU A 333 -0.15 -8.03 -7.30
CA LEU A 333 -0.13 -6.84 -6.43
C LEU A 333 -1.37 -6.82 -5.53
N LYS A 334 -1.20 -6.39 -4.28
CA LYS A 334 -2.32 -6.15 -3.37
C LYS A 334 -3.24 -5.08 -3.94
N ALA A 335 -4.53 -5.41 -4.05
CA ALA A 335 -5.57 -4.44 -4.38
C ALA A 335 -5.74 -3.42 -3.26
N MET A 336 -5.65 -2.15 -3.61
CA MET A 336 -5.76 -1.04 -2.68
C MET A 336 -7.05 -0.25 -2.92
N ASP A 337 -7.50 -0.10 -4.17
CA ASP A 337 -8.78 0.53 -4.48
C ASP A 337 -9.98 -0.27 -3.98
N ILE A 338 -11.07 0.42 -3.63
CA ILE A 338 -12.39 -0.18 -3.36
C ILE A 338 -12.97 -0.97 -4.55
N THR A 339 -12.41 -0.78 -5.75
CA THR A 339 -12.77 -1.51 -6.98
C THR A 339 -12.24 -2.95 -6.99
N GLY A 340 -11.35 -3.31 -6.05
CA GLY A 340 -10.63 -4.59 -6.06
C GLY A 340 -9.40 -4.61 -6.97
N TYR A 341 -8.93 -3.43 -7.40
CA TYR A 341 -7.72 -3.25 -8.23
C TYR A 341 -6.77 -2.21 -7.61
N SER A 342 -5.85 -1.69 -8.42
CA SER A 342 -5.00 -0.54 -8.16
C SER A 342 -4.65 0.13 -9.51
N ASP A 343 -4.21 1.39 -9.47
CA ASP A 343 -3.55 2.15 -10.54
C ASP A 343 -1.99 2.18 -10.31
N PRO A 344 -1.26 1.03 -10.35
CA PRO A 344 0.12 0.97 -9.86
C PRO A 344 1.18 1.70 -10.69
N TYR A 345 2.15 2.31 -10.01
CA TYR A 345 3.40 2.81 -10.57
C TYR A 345 4.61 2.51 -9.67
N VAL A 346 5.79 2.39 -10.26
CA VAL A 346 7.03 2.08 -9.53
C VAL A 346 7.86 3.34 -9.35
N LYS A 347 8.30 3.59 -8.11
CA LYS A 347 9.14 4.71 -7.69
C LYS A 347 10.50 4.18 -7.22
N VAL A 348 11.55 4.41 -7.98
CA VAL A 348 12.92 4.01 -7.64
C VAL A 348 13.67 5.17 -7.01
N SER A 349 14.21 4.96 -5.82
CA SER A 349 14.98 5.95 -5.06
C SER A 349 16.42 5.47 -4.90
N LEU A 350 17.38 6.25 -5.40
CA LEU A 350 18.80 6.08 -5.12
C LEU A 350 19.11 6.63 -3.73
N LEU A 351 19.66 5.78 -2.87
CA LEU A 351 20.12 6.09 -1.52
C LEU A 351 21.66 6.04 -1.50
N CYS A 352 22.30 6.92 -0.73
CA CYS A 352 23.72 6.90 -0.40
C CYS A 352 23.81 7.09 1.13
N ASP A 353 24.45 6.17 1.86
CA ASP A 353 24.52 6.19 3.33
C ASP A 353 23.15 6.41 4.01
N GLY A 354 22.12 5.73 3.50
CA GLY A 354 20.72 5.88 3.95
C GLY A 354 20.01 7.18 3.51
N ARG A 355 20.74 8.19 3.02
CA ARG A 355 20.18 9.46 2.53
C ARG A 355 19.71 9.34 1.08
N ARG A 356 18.50 9.81 0.77
CA ARG A 356 17.93 9.73 -0.58
C ARG A 356 18.47 10.84 -1.48
N LEU A 357 19.28 10.46 -2.47
CA LEU A 357 19.93 11.38 -3.42
C LEU A 357 19.06 11.70 -4.65
N LYS A 358 18.48 10.67 -5.31
CA LYS A 358 17.73 10.84 -6.56
C LYS A 358 16.48 9.97 -6.55
N LYS A 359 15.38 10.44 -7.14
CA LYS A 359 14.13 9.67 -7.29
C LYS A 359 13.67 9.72 -8.75
N LYS A 360 13.22 8.58 -9.28
CA LYS A 360 12.59 8.45 -10.60
C LYS A 360 11.33 7.57 -10.46
N LYS A 361 10.40 7.67 -11.41
CA LYS A 361 9.16 6.89 -11.42
C LYS A 361 8.84 6.40 -12.83
N THR A 362 8.12 5.28 -12.93
CA THR A 362 7.55 4.77 -14.17
C THR A 362 6.25 5.51 -14.54
N THR A 363 5.68 5.15 -15.70
CA THR A 363 4.27 5.43 -15.99
C THR A 363 3.34 4.73 -15.00
N ILE A 364 2.12 5.27 -14.88
CA ILE A 364 1.02 4.68 -14.11
C ILE A 364 0.25 3.73 -15.03
N LYS A 365 0.04 2.48 -14.60
CA LYS A 365 -0.89 1.54 -15.28
C LYS A 365 -2.19 1.53 -14.49
N LYS A 366 -3.34 1.56 -15.16
CA LYS A 366 -4.64 1.70 -14.49
C LYS A 366 -5.33 0.36 -14.28
N ASN A 367 -6.07 0.24 -13.17
CA ASN A 367 -6.96 -0.86 -12.82
C ASN A 367 -6.35 -2.26 -13.10
N THR A 368 -5.17 -2.52 -12.55
CA THR A 368 -4.43 -3.78 -12.78
C THR A 368 -3.56 -4.18 -11.58
N LEU A 369 -3.57 -5.47 -11.26
CA LEU A 369 -2.69 -6.09 -10.25
C LEU A 369 -1.48 -6.80 -10.88
N ASN A 370 -1.39 -6.79 -12.21
CA ASN A 370 -0.31 -7.42 -12.99
C ASN A 370 0.25 -6.46 -14.06
N PRO A 371 0.71 -5.25 -13.69
CA PRO A 371 1.20 -4.24 -14.63
C PRO A 371 2.49 -4.70 -15.35
N VAL A 372 2.59 -4.39 -16.64
CA VAL A 372 3.83 -4.52 -17.44
C VAL A 372 4.31 -3.12 -17.77
N TYR A 373 5.57 -2.81 -17.46
CA TYR A 373 6.18 -1.49 -17.65
C TYR A 373 7.17 -1.50 -18.82
N ASN A 374 8.19 -2.37 -18.76
CA ASN A 374 9.36 -2.37 -19.64
C ASN A 374 10.08 -0.99 -19.71
N GLU A 375 10.17 -0.31 -18.57
CA GLU A 375 10.69 1.06 -18.47
C GLU A 375 12.09 1.11 -17.84
N ALA A 376 13.06 1.69 -18.56
CA ALA A 376 14.43 1.82 -18.10
C ALA A 376 14.64 3.10 -17.26
N ILE A 377 15.14 2.93 -16.04
CA ILE A 377 15.48 3.98 -15.08
C ILE A 377 17.00 4.01 -14.90
N ILE A 378 17.62 5.06 -15.44
CA ILE A 378 19.09 5.22 -15.45
C ILE A 378 19.55 6.10 -14.28
N PHE A 379 20.62 5.71 -13.60
CA PHE A 379 21.36 6.49 -12.62
C PHE A 379 22.84 6.56 -12.99
N ASP A 380 23.42 7.74 -12.83
CA ASP A 380 24.84 7.98 -13.03
C ASP A 380 25.53 7.83 -11.67
N ILE A 381 26.34 6.78 -11.53
CA ILE A 381 26.99 6.29 -10.30
C ILE A 381 28.43 5.92 -10.67
N PRO A 382 29.43 6.75 -10.29
CA PRO A 382 30.85 6.43 -10.44
C PRO A 382 31.21 5.11 -9.73
N PRO A 383 32.18 4.32 -10.25
CA PRO A 383 32.58 3.05 -9.61
C PRO A 383 33.01 3.22 -8.15
N GLU A 384 33.67 4.34 -7.82
CA GLU A 384 34.11 4.72 -6.48
C GLU A 384 32.97 4.77 -5.44
N ASN A 385 31.75 5.08 -5.89
CA ASN A 385 30.59 5.27 -5.00
C ASN A 385 29.69 4.02 -4.95
N MET A 386 30.03 2.94 -5.67
CA MET A 386 29.14 1.80 -5.89
C MET A 386 28.81 1.01 -4.61
N ASP A 387 29.73 1.02 -3.63
CA ASP A 387 29.55 0.34 -2.35
C ASP A 387 28.75 1.15 -1.32
N GLN A 388 28.65 2.48 -1.50
CA GLN A 388 27.91 3.38 -0.61
C GLN A 388 26.43 3.51 -1.00
N VAL A 389 26.08 3.10 -2.22
CA VAL A 389 24.72 3.25 -2.76
C VAL A 389 23.83 2.02 -2.55
N SER A 390 22.53 2.28 -2.47
CA SER A 390 21.49 1.24 -2.60
C SER A 390 20.25 1.82 -3.29
N LEU A 391 19.46 0.96 -3.93
CA LEU A 391 18.18 1.35 -4.51
C LEU A 391 17.04 0.86 -3.62
N LEU A 392 16.13 1.77 -3.28
CA LEU A 392 14.83 1.47 -2.71
C LEU A 392 13.77 1.57 -3.83
N ILE A 393 13.20 0.43 -4.19
CA ILE A 393 12.11 0.32 -5.15
C ILE A 393 10.81 0.30 -4.35
N SER A 394 9.90 1.23 -4.63
CA SER A 394 8.54 1.22 -4.04
C SER A 394 7.51 1.05 -5.14
N VAL A 395 6.64 0.06 -5.00
CA VAL A 395 5.40 -0.02 -5.77
C VAL A 395 4.35 0.81 -5.04
N MET A 396 3.77 1.75 -5.76
CA MET A 396 2.84 2.76 -5.27
C MET A 396 1.51 2.57 -5.99
N ASP A 397 0.40 2.85 -5.30
CA ASP A 397 -0.88 3.08 -5.96
C ASP A 397 -1.05 4.58 -6.31
N TYR A 398 -1.86 4.88 -7.33
CA TYR A 398 -2.21 6.23 -7.73
C TYR A 398 -3.70 6.53 -7.52
N ASP A 399 -4.00 7.09 -6.36
CA ASP A 399 -5.32 7.63 -6.06
C ASP A 399 -5.60 8.91 -6.86
N ARG A 400 -6.74 8.93 -7.57
CA ARG A 400 -7.22 10.17 -8.24
C ARG A 400 -7.70 11.23 -7.25
N VAL A 401 -8.14 10.80 -6.08
CA VAL A 401 -8.69 11.64 -4.99
C VAL A 401 -8.12 11.09 -3.68
N GLY A 402 -7.15 11.81 -3.10
CA GLY A 402 -6.47 11.37 -1.88
C GLY A 402 -4.95 11.46 -1.98
N HIS A 403 -4.26 10.56 -1.29
CA HIS A 403 -2.80 10.49 -1.27
C HIS A 403 -2.33 9.10 -1.69
N ASN A 404 -1.56 9.03 -2.78
CA ASN A 404 -0.91 7.84 -3.31
C ASN A 404 -0.36 6.90 -2.22
N GLU A 405 -0.96 5.74 -2.07
CA GLU A 405 -0.55 4.75 -1.08
C GLU A 405 0.66 3.91 -1.53
N ILE A 406 1.37 3.29 -0.57
CA ILE A 406 2.45 2.35 -0.87
C ILE A 406 1.88 0.94 -0.84
N ILE A 407 1.99 0.20 -1.96
CA ILE A 407 1.59 -1.21 -2.03
C ILE A 407 2.65 -2.05 -1.31
N GLY A 408 3.93 -1.83 -1.62
CA GLY A 408 5.05 -2.49 -0.97
C GLY A 408 6.41 -2.01 -1.49
N VAL A 409 7.49 -2.49 -0.89
CA VAL A 409 8.87 -2.11 -1.23
C VAL A 409 9.79 -3.32 -1.38
N CYS A 410 10.87 -3.15 -2.14
CA CYS A 410 12.05 -4.00 -2.06
C CYS A 410 13.33 -3.15 -2.14
N ARG A 411 14.44 -3.66 -1.61
CA ARG A 411 15.72 -2.95 -1.55
C ARG A 411 16.82 -3.80 -2.17
N VAL A 412 17.65 -3.20 -3.01
CA VAL A 412 18.87 -3.81 -3.57
C VAL A 412 20.09 -2.95 -3.28
N GLY A 413 21.24 -3.58 -3.09
CA GLY A 413 22.48 -2.92 -2.68
C GLY A 413 23.32 -3.85 -1.80
N ILE A 414 24.58 -3.48 -1.55
CA ILE A 414 25.51 -4.30 -0.76
C ILE A 414 25.01 -4.55 0.67
N ASN A 415 24.35 -3.55 1.26
CA ASN A 415 23.76 -3.57 2.60
C ASN A 415 22.27 -3.99 2.60
N ALA A 416 21.79 -4.70 1.58
CA ALA A 416 20.47 -5.34 1.56
C ALA A 416 20.53 -6.75 2.17
N GLU A 417 19.35 -7.33 2.43
CA GLU A 417 19.20 -8.68 2.97
C GLU A 417 18.73 -9.64 1.88
N GLY A 418 19.17 -10.91 1.95
CA GLY A 418 18.81 -11.98 1.02
C GLY A 418 19.01 -11.62 -0.46
N LEU A 419 18.02 -11.99 -1.28
CA LEU A 419 18.02 -11.81 -2.74
C LEU A 419 18.28 -10.37 -3.19
N GLY A 420 17.98 -9.36 -2.36
CA GLY A 420 18.26 -7.96 -2.64
C GLY A 420 19.75 -7.65 -2.76
N ARG A 421 20.57 -8.35 -1.97
CA ARG A 421 22.04 -8.28 -2.02
C ARG A 421 22.59 -9.18 -3.12
N ASP A 422 22.04 -10.38 -3.26
CA ASP A 422 22.56 -11.38 -4.20
C ASP A 422 22.36 -10.92 -5.66
N HIS A 423 21.22 -10.31 -5.99
CA HIS A 423 20.99 -9.64 -7.29
C HIS A 423 21.96 -8.48 -7.54
N TRP A 424 22.33 -7.73 -6.50
CA TRP A 424 23.31 -6.63 -6.62
C TRP A 424 24.72 -7.17 -6.89
N ASN A 425 25.12 -8.21 -6.17
CA ASN A 425 26.40 -8.88 -6.35
C ASN A 425 26.51 -9.55 -7.73
N GLU A 426 25.45 -10.20 -8.21
CA GLU A 426 25.42 -10.80 -9.55
C GLU A 426 25.56 -9.75 -10.67
N MET A 427 24.88 -8.60 -10.55
CA MET A 427 25.06 -7.46 -11.47
C MET A 427 26.52 -6.96 -11.49
N LEU A 428 27.19 -6.90 -10.34
CA LEU A 428 28.60 -6.49 -10.26
C LEU A 428 29.55 -7.54 -10.84
N ALA A 429 29.26 -8.83 -10.65
CA ALA A 429 30.04 -9.93 -11.21
C ALA A 429 29.93 -10.04 -12.73
N TYR A 430 28.80 -9.63 -13.32
CA TYR A 430 28.55 -9.67 -14.77
C TYR A 430 28.31 -8.26 -15.36
N PRO A 431 29.33 -7.37 -15.37
CA PRO A 431 29.18 -6.01 -15.87
C PRO A 431 28.78 -5.97 -17.34
N ARG A 432 27.92 -5.00 -17.71
CA ARG A 432 27.27 -4.85 -19.02
C ARG A 432 26.20 -5.90 -19.37
N LYS A 433 26.01 -6.95 -18.55
CA LYS A 433 24.92 -7.92 -18.73
C LYS A 433 23.70 -7.47 -17.90
N PRO A 434 22.49 -7.37 -18.48
CA PRO A 434 21.28 -7.20 -17.69
C PRO A 434 20.96 -8.51 -16.96
N ILE A 435 21.03 -8.49 -15.64
CA ILE A 435 20.60 -9.56 -14.74
C ILE A 435 19.16 -9.25 -14.32
N ALA A 436 18.24 -10.21 -14.34
CA ALA A 436 16.83 -9.99 -14.04
C ALA A 436 16.28 -11.00 -13.03
N HIS A 437 15.66 -10.50 -11.96
CA HIS A 437 15.09 -11.33 -10.89
C HIS A 437 13.69 -10.85 -10.48
N TRP A 438 12.92 -11.77 -9.90
CA TRP A 438 11.72 -11.45 -9.14
C TRP A 438 12.09 -11.08 -7.71
N HIS A 439 11.41 -10.08 -7.15
CA HIS A 439 11.55 -9.64 -5.76
C HIS A 439 10.16 -9.55 -5.13
N SER A 440 9.94 -10.26 -4.04
CA SER A 440 8.73 -10.13 -3.23
C SER A 440 8.68 -8.74 -2.58
N LEU A 441 7.49 -8.14 -2.58
CA LEU A 441 7.29 -6.83 -1.95
C LEU A 441 7.01 -7.02 -0.45
N VAL A 442 7.67 -6.21 0.38
CA VAL A 442 7.48 -6.19 1.84
C VAL A 442 6.90 -4.86 2.31
N GLU A 443 6.32 -4.84 3.51
CA GLU A 443 5.80 -3.60 4.09
C GLU A 443 6.92 -2.60 4.44
N VAL A 444 6.57 -1.31 4.43
CA VAL A 444 7.50 -0.24 4.81
C VAL A 444 7.67 -0.22 6.33
N LYS A 445 8.73 -0.85 6.83
CA LYS A 445 9.17 -0.69 8.23
C LYS A 445 9.33 0.82 8.55
N LYS A 446 8.71 1.30 9.64
CA LYS A 446 8.56 2.75 9.92
C LYS A 446 9.88 3.52 10.01
N SER A 447 11.00 2.84 10.31
CA SER A 447 12.36 3.38 10.31
C SER A 447 12.78 4.01 8.97
N PHE A 448 12.15 3.67 7.85
CA PHE A 448 12.46 4.28 6.54
C PHE A 448 11.89 5.70 6.32
N LYS A 449 11.08 6.25 7.27
CA LYS A 449 10.55 7.62 7.16
C LYS A 449 11.39 8.69 7.87
N GLU A 450 12.21 8.31 8.86
CA GLU A 450 13.05 9.25 9.61
C GLU A 450 14.52 8.84 9.54
N GLY A 451 15.26 9.50 8.65
CA GLY A 451 16.72 9.55 8.77
C GLY A 451 17.08 10.40 9.99
N ASN A 452 17.20 9.77 11.16
CA ASN A 452 17.64 10.43 12.39
C ASN A 452 19.12 10.83 12.26
N PRO A 453 19.47 12.13 12.25
CA PRO A 453 20.83 12.57 11.99
C PRO A 453 21.64 12.63 13.30
N ARG A 454 21.93 11.47 13.89
CA ARG A 454 22.78 11.35 15.08
C ARG A 454 23.64 10.09 15.07
N LEU A 455 24.88 10.24 14.63
CA LEU A 455 26.08 10.13 15.47
C LEU A 455 27.15 11.06 14.87
#